data_AF-A0A2V7QAJ9-F1
#
_entry.id   AF-A0A2V7QAJ9-F1
#
_cell.length_a   1.000
_cell.length_b   1.000
_cell.length_c   1.000
_cell.angle_alpha   90.00
_cell.angle_beta   90.00
_cell.angle_gamma   90.00
#
_symmetry.space_group_name_H-M   'P 1'
#
loop_
_entity.id
_entity.type
_entity.pdbx_description
1 polymer ?
#
loop_
_entity_poly.entity_id
_entity_poly.type
_entity_poly.pdbx_seq_one_letter_code
_entity_poly.pdbx_strand_id
1 'polypeptide(L)' 'MEASHRDLIFTDPKRSNYLWCLHCERTYERGKWRTVRGFQMCPYLACDGDAVIDALDWAVHPEYPAHPRWGDIYHWE' A
#
# COMPACT_ATOMS: atom_id res chain seq x y z
N MET A 1 27.26 11.51 5.80
CA MET A 1 25.97 11.42 6.50
C MET A 1 25.31 10.16 5.97
N GLU A 2 25.24 9.11 6.78
CA GLU A 2 24.51 7.89 6.42
C GLU A 2 23.02 8.22 6.34
N ALA A 3 22.35 7.76 5.29
CA ALA A 3 20.91 7.91 5.14
C ALA A 3 20.21 7.23 6.33
N SER A 4 19.16 7.84 6.89
CA SER A 4 18.44 7.19 7.97
C SER A 4 17.77 5.92 7.45
N HIS A 5 17.57 4.91 8.31
CA HIS A 5 16.81 3.71 7.91
C HIS A 5 15.44 4.08 7.31
N ARG A 6 14.82 5.16 7.77
CA ARG A 6 13.58 5.69 7.22
C ARG A 6 13.77 6.10 5.74
N ASP A 7 14.84 6.82 5.43
CA ASP A 7 15.11 7.28 4.06
C ASP A 7 15.41 6.08 3.14
N LEU A 8 16.21 5.12 3.61
CA LEU A 8 16.52 3.89 2.88
C LEU A 8 15.27 3.08 2.55
N ILE A 9 14.33 3.00 3.50
CA ILE A 9 13.02 2.38 3.30
C ILE A 9 12.26 3.11 2.19
N PHE A 10 12.22 4.44 2.16
CA PHE A 10 11.51 5.20 1.12
C PHE A 10 12.19 5.18 -0.26
N THR A 11 13.50 4.95 -0.32
CA THR A 11 14.26 4.92 -1.58
C THR A 11 14.57 3.51 -2.10
N ASP A 12 14.04 2.45 -1.45
CA ASP A 12 14.33 1.07 -1.87
C ASP A 12 13.75 0.82 -3.30
N PRO A 13 14.62 0.56 -4.31
CA PRO A 13 14.19 0.32 -5.69
C PRO A 13 13.36 -0.97 -5.85
N LYS A 14 13.28 -1.81 -4.83
CA LYS A 14 12.44 -3.02 -4.83
C LYS A 14 10.96 -2.74 -4.52
N ARG A 15 10.59 -1.49 -4.22
CA ARG A 15 9.20 -1.14 -3.88
C ARG A 15 8.33 -1.07 -5.13
N SER A 16 7.14 -1.66 -5.03
CA SER A 16 6.14 -1.52 -6.06
C SER A 16 5.50 -0.13 -6.03
N ASN A 17 5.02 0.33 -7.18
CA ASN A 17 4.15 1.50 -7.28
C ASN A 17 2.74 1.24 -6.72
N TYR A 18 2.45 0.00 -6.34
CA TYR A 18 1.15 -0.43 -5.83
C TYR A 18 1.25 -0.86 -4.38
N LEU A 19 0.17 -0.64 -3.65
CA LEU A 19 -0.08 -1.06 -2.29
C LEU A 19 -1.33 -1.94 -2.28
N TRP A 20 -1.42 -2.80 -1.28
CA TRP A 20 -2.55 -3.67 -1.03
C TRP A 20 -3.06 -3.46 0.39
N CYS A 21 -4.35 -3.16 0.53
CA CYS A 21 -4.97 -2.92 1.83
C CYS A 21 -5.39 -4.26 2.45
N LEU A 22 -4.90 -4.60 3.63
CA LEU A 22 -5.27 -5.82 4.37
C LEU A 22 -6.70 -5.79 4.92
N HIS A 23 -7.32 -4.61 5.00
CA HIS A 23 -8.66 -4.47 5.56
C HIS A 23 -9.78 -4.69 4.53
N CYS A 24 -9.59 -4.22 3.30
CA CYS A 24 -10.56 -4.39 2.22
C CYS A 24 -10.05 -5.19 1.04
N GLU A 25 -8.81 -5.68 1.13
CA GLU A 25 -8.13 -6.53 0.16
C GLU A 25 -7.98 -5.91 -1.24
N ARG A 26 -8.23 -4.59 -1.36
CA ARG A 26 -8.11 -3.86 -2.62
C ARG A 26 -6.71 -3.31 -2.82
N THR A 27 -6.27 -3.34 -4.07
CA THR A 27 -5.02 -2.70 -4.49
C THR A 27 -5.23 -1.24 -4.86
N TYR A 28 -4.24 -0.41 -4.57
CA TYR A 28 -4.23 1.01 -4.91
C TYR A 28 -2.81 1.50 -5.18
N GLU A 29 -2.66 2.55 -5.98
CA GLU A 29 -1.38 3.23 -6.20
C GLU A 29 -0.81 3.81 -4.90
N ARG A 30 0.49 3.63 -4.70
CA ARG A 30 1.27 4.29 -3.66
C ARG A 30 1.12 5.81 -3.80
N GLY A 31 0.94 6.50 -2.68
CA GLY A 31 0.65 7.93 -2.70
C GLY A 31 -0.85 8.25 -2.62
N LYS A 32 -1.73 7.25 -2.81
CA LYS A 32 -3.17 7.45 -2.71
C LYS A 32 -3.69 7.02 -1.35
N TRP A 33 -4.23 7.97 -0.62
CA TRP A 33 -4.92 7.78 0.65
C TRP A 33 -5.96 8.88 0.83
N ARG A 34 -6.88 8.67 1.77
CA ARG A 34 -7.73 9.74 2.30
C ARG A 34 -7.10 10.28 3.57
N THR A 35 -7.13 11.58 3.78
CA THR A 35 -6.75 12.16 5.07
C THR A 35 -8.00 12.34 5.92
N VAL A 36 -8.11 11.59 7.02
CA VAL A 36 -9.26 11.66 7.95
C VAL A 36 -8.73 11.97 9.34
N ARG A 37 -9.07 13.14 9.90
CA ARG A 37 -8.63 13.58 11.24
C ARG A 37 -7.11 13.51 11.45
N GLY A 38 -6.33 13.75 10.39
CA GLY A 38 -4.87 13.70 10.41
C GLY A 38 -4.26 12.31 10.13
N PHE A 39 -5.07 11.27 10.02
CA PHE A 39 -4.63 9.92 9.67
C PHE A 39 -4.70 9.68 8.16
N GLN A 40 -3.77 8.89 7.64
CA GLN A 40 -3.80 8.42 6.25
C GLN A 40 -4.61 7.13 6.22
N MET A 41 -5.79 7.17 5.62
CA MET A 41 -6.71 6.05 5.51
C MET A 41 -6.73 5.49 4.10
N CYS A 42 -7.11 4.23 3.96
CA CYS A 42 -7.34 3.56 2.69
C CYS A 42 -8.13 4.47 1.72
N PRO A 43 -7.71 4.58 0.44
CA PRO A 43 -8.35 5.51 -0.49
C PRO A 43 -9.83 5.19 -0.76
N TYR A 44 -10.25 3.94 -0.55
CA TYR A 44 -11.65 3.53 -0.73
C TYR A 44 -12.52 4.03 0.41
N LEU A 45 -13.58 4.79 0.08
CA LEU A 45 -14.51 5.37 1.06
C LEU A 45 -15.22 4.33 1.94
N ALA A 46 -15.46 3.14 1.40
CA ALA A 46 -16.11 2.04 2.11
C ALA A 46 -15.14 1.23 3.01
N CYS A 47 -13.88 1.64 3.11
CA CYS A 47 -12.87 1.01 3.96
C CYS A 47 -12.41 1.99 5.05
N ASP A 48 -12.19 1.50 6.26
CA ASP A 48 -11.68 2.23 7.42
C ASP A 48 -10.26 1.80 7.82
N GLY A 49 -9.57 1.01 6.98
CA GLY A 49 -8.17 0.65 7.18
C GLY A 49 -7.22 1.86 7.13
N ASP A 50 -6.22 1.86 7.98
CA ASP A 50 -5.12 2.84 8.05
C ASP A 50 -4.09 2.52 6.95
N ALA A 51 -3.82 3.48 6.06
CA ALA A 51 -2.93 3.27 4.92
C ALA A 51 -1.44 3.15 5.30
N VAL A 52 -1.06 3.43 6.54
CA VAL A 52 0.30 3.26 7.06
C VAL A 52 0.46 1.88 7.69
N ILE A 53 -0.55 1.39 8.39
CA ILE A 53 -0.49 0.14 9.15
C ILE A 53 -1.06 -1.05 8.36
N ASP A 54 -2.17 -0.85 7.65
CA ASP A 54 -2.93 -1.90 6.96
C ASP A 54 -2.54 -2.03 5.48
N ALA A 55 -1.45 -1.39 5.04
CA ALA A 55 -1.00 -1.41 3.66
C ALA A 55 0.29 -2.23 3.50
N LEU A 56 0.24 -3.24 2.64
CA LEU A 56 1.44 -3.96 2.22
C LEU A 56 1.94 -3.46 0.86
N ASP A 57 3.25 -3.49 0.68
CA ASP A 57 3.88 -3.29 -0.62
C ASP A 57 3.47 -4.41 -1.55
N TRP A 58 3.00 -4.10 -2.76
CA TRP A 58 2.63 -5.13 -3.71
C TRP A 58 3.79 -6.07 -4.07
N ALA A 59 5.04 -5.61 -3.95
CA ALA A 59 6.23 -6.43 -4.22
C ALA A 59 6.41 -7.60 -3.23
N VAL A 60 5.68 -7.65 -2.10
CA VAL A 60 5.75 -8.79 -1.18
C VAL A 60 5.02 -10.03 -1.71
N HIS A 61 4.20 -9.88 -2.75
CA HIS A 61 3.45 -10.97 -3.41
C HIS A 61 3.95 -11.20 -4.84
N PRO A 62 5.08 -11.90 -5.03
CA PRO A 62 5.61 -12.21 -6.36
C PRO A 62 4.69 -13.11 -7.21
N GLU A 63 3.76 -13.82 -6.57
CA GLU A 63 2.76 -14.67 -7.21
C GLU A 63 1.65 -13.87 -7.91
N TYR A 64 1.46 -12.60 -7.55
CA TYR A 64 0.43 -11.76 -8.15
C TYR A 64 0.92 -11.08 -9.44
N PRO A 65 -0.02 -10.59 -10.29
CA PRO A 65 0.35 -9.88 -11.51
C PRO A 65 1.27 -8.69 -11.22
N ALA A 66 2.27 -8.48 -12.07
CA ALA A 66 3.22 -7.36 -11.91
C ALA A 66 2.53 -5.98 -11.89
N HIS A 67 1.38 -5.86 -12.55
CA HIS A 67 0.56 -4.65 -12.58
C HIS A 67 -0.86 -5.00 -12.14
N PRO A 68 -1.23 -4.79 -10.86
CA PRO A 68 -2.60 -4.96 -10.41
C PRO A 68 -3.50 -3.89 -11.02
N ARG A 69 -4.79 -4.20 -11.12
CA ARG A 69 -5.78 -3.18 -11.48
C ARG A 69 -6.27 -2.48 -10.22
N TRP A 70 -6.32 -1.16 -10.27
CA TRP A 70 -6.84 -0.34 -9.18
C TRP A 70 -8.22 -0.83 -8.72
N GLY A 71 -8.36 -1.08 -7.42
CA GLY A 71 -9.63 -1.45 -6.78
C GLY A 71 -9.99 -2.93 -6.89
N ASP A 72 -9.22 -3.74 -7.64
CA ASP A 72 -9.40 -5.18 -7.64
C ASP A 72 -9.06 -5.77 -6.27
N ILE A 73 -9.85 -6.76 -5.87
CA ILE A 73 -9.71 -7.50 -4.63
C ILE A 73 -8.81 -8.70 -4.87
N TYR A 74 -7.83 -8.87 -3.99
CA TYR A 74 -6.92 -10.02 -3.97
C TYR A 74 -6.98 -10.63 -2.58
N HIS A 75 -7.45 -11.88 -2.51
CA HIS A 75 -7.53 -12.63 -1.26
C HIS A 75 -6.19 -13.31 -0.98
N TRP A 76 -5.72 -13.18 0.25
CA TRP A 76 -4.62 -13.96 0.78
C TRP A 76 -5.19 -15.11 1.63
N GLU A 77 -4.81 -16.35 1.33
CA GLU A 77 -5.15 -17.55 2.11
C GLU A 77 -4.12 -17.85 3.20
#